data_AF-I7LCK6-F1
#
_entry.id   AF-I7LCK6-F1
#
_cell.length_a   1.000
_cell.length_b   1.000
_cell.length_c   1.000
_cell.angle_alpha   90.00
_cell.angle_beta   90.00
_cell.angle_gamma   90.00
#
_symmetry.space_group_name_H-M   'P 1'
#
loop_
_entity.id
_entity.type
_entity.pdbx_description
1 polymer ?
#
loop_
_entity_poly.entity_id
_entity_poly.type
_entity_poly.pdbx_seq_one_letter_code
_entity_poly.pdbx_strand_id
1 'polypeptide(L)'
;MAQRGEPWRVVDLGAERVRRARAHRRYTVLLRACVRDRDGATFRQVGIGAEYHVRDLHETLVTCFGLSSVEAGMVWRFAAPTPEGEEPVAGSDEVAAHLFHSGDVLVYHWGLWTIDVESLGTFERSEGTAWARCVGGAGSIAGGGEPDLAAINARLDELPGRDRHP
;
A
#
# COMPACT_ATOMS: atom_id res chain seq x y z
N MET A 1 -36.54 -31.66 -23.61
CA MET A 1 -35.48 -31.45 -22.60
C MET A 1 -35.04 -30.00 -22.67
N ALA A 2 -35.52 -29.14 -21.76
CA ALA A 2 -35.13 -27.73 -21.71
C ALA A 2 -33.99 -27.55 -20.69
N GLN A 3 -32.82 -27.13 -21.15
CA GLN A 3 -31.70 -26.74 -20.29
C GLN A 3 -32.04 -25.37 -19.67
N ARG A 4 -32.16 -25.32 -18.35
CA ARG A 4 -32.23 -24.06 -17.59
C ARG A 4 -30.83 -23.47 -17.52
N GLY A 5 -30.62 -22.32 -18.17
CA GLY A 5 -29.43 -21.49 -17.93
C GLY A 5 -29.44 -20.98 -16.50
N GLU A 6 -28.30 -21.05 -15.82
CA GLU A 6 -28.14 -20.47 -14.48
C GLU A 6 -28.38 -18.95 -14.54
N PRO A 7 -29.12 -18.38 -13.57
CA PRO A 7 -29.29 -16.94 -13.51
C PRO A 7 -27.95 -16.28 -13.14
N TRP A 8 -27.56 -15.27 -13.91
CA TRP A 8 -26.44 -14.40 -13.60
C TRP A 8 -26.65 -13.82 -12.20
N ARG A 9 -25.73 -14.13 -11.30
CA ARG A 9 -25.76 -13.63 -9.92
C ARG A 9 -25.25 -12.20 -9.92
N VAL A 10 -26.13 -11.22 -9.70
CA VAL A 10 -25.71 -9.86 -9.37
C VAL A 10 -25.00 -9.90 -8.03
N VAL A 11 -23.71 -9.57 -8.04
CA VAL A 11 -22.92 -9.40 -6.82
C VAL A 11 -22.84 -7.92 -6.52
N ASP A 12 -23.27 -7.53 -5.33
CA ASP A 12 -22.97 -6.21 -4.79
C ASP A 12 -21.45 -6.14 -4.51
N LEU A 13 -20.75 -5.41 -5.37
CA LEU A 13 -19.30 -5.26 -5.31
C LEU A 13 -18.86 -4.57 -4.01
N GLY A 14 -19.67 -3.68 -3.45
CA GLY A 14 -19.39 -3.03 -2.17
C GLY A 14 -19.49 -4.01 -1.00
N ALA A 15 -20.56 -4.80 -0.95
CA ALA A 15 -20.74 -5.82 0.08
C ALA A 15 -19.67 -6.92 0.02
N GLU A 16 -19.27 -7.34 -1.18
CA GLU A 16 -18.22 -8.34 -1.37
C GLU A 16 -16.83 -7.81 -0.96
N ARG A 17 -16.53 -6.53 -1.23
CA ARG A 17 -15.31 -5.86 -0.72
C ARG A 17 -15.26 -5.87 0.80
N VAL A 18 -16.35 -5.51 1.48
CA VAL A 18 -16.43 -5.52 2.96
C VAL A 18 -16.26 -6.93 3.54
N ARG A 19 -16.79 -7.95 2.86
CA ARG A 19 -16.66 -9.35 3.29
C ARG A 19 -15.21 -9.83 3.22
N ARG A 20 -14.53 -9.55 2.10
CA ARG A 20 -13.12 -9.90 1.88
C ARG A 20 -12.20 -9.16 2.85
N ALA A 21 -12.42 -7.86 3.03
CA ALA A 21 -11.74 -7.03 4.04
C ALA A 21 -11.70 -7.70 5.42
N ARG A 22 -12.85 -8.19 5.93
CA ARG A 22 -12.91 -8.87 7.24
C ARG A 22 -12.09 -10.17 7.30
N ALA A 23 -12.03 -10.94 6.23
CA ALA A 23 -11.24 -12.16 6.17
C ALA A 23 -9.73 -11.89 6.21
N HIS A 24 -9.32 -10.70 5.74
CA HIS A 24 -7.91 -10.34 5.54
C HIS A 24 -7.26 -9.64 6.75
N ARG A 25 -8.02 -9.35 7.82
CA ARG A 25 -7.56 -8.67 9.06
C ARG A 25 -6.46 -9.36 9.87
N ARG A 26 -6.00 -10.53 9.43
CA ARG A 26 -4.94 -11.29 10.09
C ARG A 26 -3.72 -11.44 9.21
N TYR A 27 -3.57 -10.60 8.19
CA TYR A 27 -2.52 -10.73 7.21
C TYR A 27 -1.67 -9.48 7.13
N THR A 28 -0.40 -9.68 6.79
CA THR A 28 0.54 -8.64 6.41
C THR A 28 0.83 -8.80 4.92
N VAL A 29 0.66 -7.72 4.17
CA VAL A 29 1.05 -7.62 2.77
C VAL A 29 2.50 -7.14 2.72
N LEU A 30 3.35 -7.86 2.00
CA LEU A 30 4.71 -7.43 1.70
C LEU A 30 4.69 -6.66 0.38
N LEU A 31 5.07 -5.39 0.44
CA LEU A 31 5.07 -4.47 -0.69
C LEU A 31 6.50 -4.16 -1.14
N ARG A 32 6.68 -3.90 -2.43
CA ARG A 32 7.80 -3.17 -2.99
C ARG A 32 7.29 -1.84 -3.53
N ALA A 33 7.71 -0.74 -2.92
CA ALA A 33 7.52 0.60 -3.46
C ALA A 33 8.81 1.02 -4.19
N CYS A 34 8.71 1.43 -5.45
CA CYS A 34 9.85 1.68 -6.32
C CYS A 34 9.68 2.96 -7.13
N VAL A 35 10.72 3.79 -7.15
CA VAL A 35 10.89 4.92 -8.05
C VAL A 35 12.08 4.62 -8.95
N ARG A 36 11.91 4.77 -10.26
CA ARG A 36 13.01 4.62 -11.23
C ARG A 36 13.32 5.97 -11.83
N ASP A 37 14.60 6.31 -11.86
CA ASP A 37 15.12 7.46 -12.58
C ASP A 37 16.26 7.03 -13.52
N ARG A 38 17.03 7.99 -14.04
CA ARG A 38 18.14 7.71 -14.94
C ARG A 38 19.36 7.11 -14.24
N ASP A 39 19.49 7.32 -12.94
CA ASP A 39 20.65 6.97 -12.13
C ASP A 39 20.45 5.63 -11.40
N GLY A 40 19.21 5.14 -11.32
CA GLY A 40 18.89 3.80 -10.86
C GLY A 40 17.46 3.65 -10.38
N ALA A 41 17.25 2.71 -9.46
CA ALA A 41 15.97 2.51 -8.79
C ALA A 41 16.13 2.73 -7.29
N THR A 42 15.35 3.67 -6.75
CA THR A 42 15.17 3.84 -5.31
C THR A 42 13.96 3.02 -4.89
N PHE A 43 14.12 2.11 -3.93
CA PHE A 43 13.01 1.25 -3.50
C PHE A 43 12.97 1.03 -1.99
N ARG A 44 11.78 0.67 -1.51
CA ARG A 44 11.52 0.22 -0.15
C ARG A 44 10.71 -1.06 -0.18
N GLN A 45 11.10 -2.03 0.62
CA GLN A 45 10.31 -3.22 0.93
C GLN A 45 9.62 -3.00 2.26
N VAL A 46 8.30 -3.10 2.27
CA VAL A 46 7.46 -2.69 3.40
C VAL A 46 6.44 -3.78 3.69
N GLY A 47 6.44 -4.32 4.91
CA GLY A 47 5.32 -5.10 5.41
C GLY A 47 4.27 -4.15 5.99
N ILE A 48 3.00 -4.30 5.61
CA ILE A 48 1.89 -3.52 6.16
C ILE A 48 0.68 -4.41 6.45
N GLY A 49 -0.06 -4.13 7.52
CA GLY A 49 -1.33 -4.80 7.80
C GLY A 49 -2.27 -4.70 6.60
N ALA A 50 -2.81 -5.82 6.16
CA ALA A 50 -3.70 -5.88 5.00
C ALA A 50 -4.95 -5.00 5.21
N GLU A 51 -5.30 -4.77 6.46
CA GLU A 51 -6.48 -4.06 6.86
C GLU A 51 -6.25 -2.56 7.10
N TYR A 52 -5.02 -2.06 6.92
CA TYR A 52 -4.74 -0.63 6.91
C TYR A 52 -5.51 0.06 5.80
N HIS A 53 -5.87 1.32 5.98
CA HIS A 53 -6.40 2.10 4.87
C HIS A 53 -5.27 2.56 3.95
N VAL A 54 -5.60 2.87 2.70
CA VAL A 54 -4.66 3.42 1.72
C VAL A 54 -4.07 4.75 2.19
N ARG A 55 -4.78 5.53 3.02
CA ARG A 55 -4.23 6.70 3.71
C ARG A 55 -3.10 6.34 4.69
N ASP A 56 -3.23 5.24 5.43
CA ASP A 56 -2.18 4.81 6.36
C ASP A 56 -0.95 4.30 5.58
N LEU A 57 -1.18 3.72 4.39
CA LEU A 57 -0.10 3.40 3.45
C LEU A 57 0.61 4.66 2.96
N HIS A 58 -0.10 5.76 2.68
CA HIS A 58 0.54 7.05 2.36
C HIS A 58 1.51 7.49 3.47
N GLU A 59 1.08 7.51 4.72
CA GLU A 59 1.93 7.92 5.86
C GLU A 59 3.14 6.99 6.04
N THR A 60 2.93 5.69 5.83
CA THR A 60 3.98 4.68 5.84
C THR A 60 5.03 4.95 4.76
N LEU A 61 4.60 5.20 3.52
CA LEU A 61 5.51 5.46 2.40
C LEU A 61 6.24 6.80 2.57
N VAL A 62 5.56 7.85 3.04
CA VAL A 62 6.21 9.13 3.39
C VAL A 62 7.34 8.92 4.38
N THR A 63 7.10 8.11 5.41
CA THR A 63 8.11 7.78 6.43
C THR A 63 9.25 6.94 5.84
N CYS A 64 8.93 5.90 5.06
CA CYS A 64 9.93 4.99 4.48
C CYS A 64 10.88 5.69 3.49
N PHE A 65 10.37 6.65 2.72
CA PHE A 65 11.16 7.42 1.76
C PHE A 65 11.71 8.73 2.32
N GLY A 66 11.40 9.08 3.58
CA GLY A 66 11.84 10.33 4.19
C GLY A 66 11.26 11.57 3.52
N LEU A 67 10.06 11.47 2.95
CA LEU A 67 9.41 12.54 2.17
C LEU A 67 8.86 13.66 3.07
N SER A 68 8.83 13.45 4.38
CA SER A 68 8.28 14.37 5.38
C SER A 68 9.02 15.70 5.48
N SER A 69 10.22 15.83 4.90
CA SER A 69 10.96 17.10 4.87
C SER A 69 10.50 18.06 3.77
N VAL A 70 9.55 17.66 2.92
CA VAL A 70 9.04 18.45 1.78
C VAL A 70 7.56 18.80 2.01
N GLU A 71 7.35 19.71 2.95
CA GLU A 71 6.17 20.57 3.23
C GLU A 71 4.71 20.03 3.20
N ALA A 72 3.97 20.50 4.22
CA ALA A 72 2.52 20.48 4.27
C ALA A 72 1.90 21.19 3.05
N GLY A 73 1.19 20.44 2.20
CA GLY A 73 0.52 20.98 1.01
C GLY A 73 0.77 20.19 -0.27
N MET A 74 1.71 19.24 -0.28
CA MET A 74 1.90 18.36 -1.43
C MET A 74 0.67 17.48 -1.67
N VAL A 75 0.16 17.52 -2.92
CA VAL A 75 -0.94 16.68 -3.35
C VAL A 75 -0.43 15.25 -3.52
N TRP A 76 -1.17 14.29 -2.98
CA TRP A 76 -0.91 12.88 -3.14
C TRP A 76 -2.18 12.13 -3.54
N ARG A 77 -2.01 11.02 -4.24
CA ARG A 77 -3.10 10.09 -4.57
C ARG A 77 -2.56 8.70 -4.86
N PHE A 78 -3.39 7.69 -4.65
CA PHE A 78 -3.17 6.37 -5.23
C PHE A 78 -4.08 6.18 -6.43
N ALA A 79 -3.62 5.40 -7.39
CA ALA A 79 -4.44 4.93 -8.50
C ALA A 79 -4.15 3.48 -8.84
N ALA A 80 -5.18 2.77 -9.30
CA ALA A 80 -5.05 1.46 -9.90
C ALA A 80 -4.76 1.63 -11.40
N PRO A 81 -3.73 0.96 -11.95
CA PRO A 81 -3.49 0.97 -13.39
C PRO A 81 -4.58 0.20 -14.13
N THR A 82 -5.11 0.78 -15.21
CA THR A 82 -6.11 0.18 -16.09
C THR A 82 -5.63 0.25 -17.56
N PRO A 83 -6.24 -0.52 -18.49
CA PRO A 83 -5.92 -0.41 -19.91
C PRO A 83 -6.12 1.00 -20.49
N GLU A 84 -7.07 1.76 -19.94
CA GLU A 84 -7.40 3.12 -20.35
C GLU A 84 -6.61 4.21 -19.61
N GLY A 85 -5.80 3.84 -18.61
CA GLY A 85 -4.97 4.77 -17.83
C GLY A 85 -4.93 4.43 -16.35
N GLU A 86 -5.42 5.33 -15.51
CA GLU A 86 -5.37 5.22 -14.06
C GLU A 86 -6.75 5.54 -13.45
N GLU A 87 -7.21 4.68 -12.55
CA GLU A 87 -8.44 4.91 -11.76
C GLU A 87 -8.08 5.34 -10.33
N PRO A 88 -8.64 6.45 -9.80
CA PRO A 88 -8.37 6.89 -8.44
C PRO A 88 -8.78 5.86 -7.39
N VAL A 89 -7.91 5.64 -6.39
CA VAL A 89 -8.20 4.81 -5.23
C VAL A 89 -8.54 5.69 -4.04
N ALA A 90 -9.67 5.41 -3.37
CA ALA A 90 -10.08 6.18 -2.21
C ALA A 90 -9.14 5.91 -1.03
N GLY A 91 -8.72 6.97 -0.33
CA GLY A 91 -7.83 6.84 0.83
C GLY A 91 -8.43 6.03 2.00
N SER A 92 -9.76 5.86 2.02
CA SER A 92 -10.49 5.04 2.99
C SER A 92 -10.59 3.56 2.60
N ASP A 93 -10.16 3.18 1.40
CA ASP A 93 -10.13 1.76 1.01
C ASP A 93 -9.07 1.03 1.82
N GLU A 94 -9.31 -0.24 2.14
CA GLU A 94 -8.28 -1.08 2.77
C GLU A 94 -7.21 -1.49 1.75
N VAL A 95 -5.96 -1.63 2.20
CA VAL A 95 -4.83 -2.12 1.40
C VAL A 95 -5.17 -3.46 0.75
N ALA A 96 -5.82 -4.36 1.49
CA ALA A 96 -6.25 -5.67 1.00
C ALA A 96 -7.27 -5.63 -0.16
N ALA A 97 -7.94 -4.49 -0.39
CA ALA A 97 -8.83 -4.37 -1.53
C ALA A 97 -8.07 -4.25 -2.86
N HIS A 98 -6.80 -3.84 -2.80
CA HIS A 98 -6.01 -3.45 -3.97
C HIS A 98 -4.65 -4.13 -4.10
N LEU A 99 -4.08 -4.64 -3.00
CA LEU A 99 -2.69 -5.14 -2.95
C LEU A 99 -2.57 -6.52 -2.28
N PHE A 100 -3.65 -7.30 -2.19
CA PHE A 100 -3.64 -8.54 -1.40
C PHE A 100 -2.94 -9.71 -2.10
N HIS A 101 -2.98 -9.76 -3.43
CA HIS A 101 -2.38 -10.84 -4.20
C HIS A 101 -1.01 -10.43 -4.75
N SER A 102 -0.08 -11.38 -4.83
CA SER A 102 1.22 -11.12 -5.44
C SER A 102 1.05 -10.64 -6.89
N GLY A 103 1.75 -9.57 -7.25
CA GLY A 103 1.66 -8.93 -8.55
C GLY A 103 0.56 -7.87 -8.65
N ASP A 104 -0.28 -7.69 -7.63
CA ASP A 104 -1.18 -6.53 -7.56
C ASP A 104 -0.36 -5.24 -7.48
N VAL A 105 -0.80 -4.19 -8.16
CA VAL A 105 -0.07 -2.92 -8.27
C VAL A 105 -0.98 -1.73 -8.03
N LEU A 106 -0.48 -0.76 -7.29
CA LEU A 106 -0.97 0.61 -7.26
C LEU A 106 0.13 1.57 -7.69
N VAL A 107 -0.27 2.68 -8.30
CA VAL A 107 0.60 3.81 -8.57
C VAL A 107 0.38 4.87 -7.49
N TYR A 108 1.43 5.16 -6.73
CA TYR A 108 1.43 6.19 -5.71
C TYR A 108 2.04 7.48 -6.26
N HIS A 109 1.23 8.54 -6.33
CA HIS A 109 1.64 9.86 -6.76
C HIS A 109 1.87 10.74 -5.54
N TRP A 110 3.03 11.39 -5.49
CA TRP A 110 3.38 12.35 -4.45
C TRP A 110 4.08 13.56 -5.07
N GLY A 111 3.37 14.68 -5.14
CA GLY A 111 3.82 15.82 -5.94
C GLY A 111 4.03 15.42 -7.41
N LEU A 112 5.25 15.56 -7.91
CA LEU A 112 5.65 15.15 -9.27
C LEU A 112 6.24 13.73 -9.33
N TRP A 113 6.36 13.05 -8.19
CA TRP A 113 6.94 11.72 -8.13
C TRP A 113 5.87 10.65 -8.35
N THR A 114 6.23 9.64 -9.12
CA THR A 114 5.44 8.43 -9.34
C THR A 114 6.19 7.25 -8.73
N ILE A 115 5.53 6.52 -7.84
CA ILE A 115 6.10 5.38 -7.12
C ILE A 115 5.22 4.15 -7.41
N ASP A 116 5.79 3.13 -8.04
CA ASP A 116 5.11 1.85 -8.26
C ASP A 116 5.07 1.09 -6.94
N VAL A 117 3.88 0.74 -6.46
CA VAL A 117 3.67 -0.05 -5.24
C VAL A 117 3.12 -1.42 -5.64
N GLU A 118 3.97 -2.43 -5.59
CA GLU A 118 3.65 -3.79 -5.98
C GLU A 118 3.56 -4.70 -4.75
N SER A 119 2.54 -5.56 -4.71
CA SER A 119 2.47 -6.64 -3.72
C SER A 119 3.38 -7.79 -4.13
N LEU A 120 4.32 -8.15 -3.26
CA LEU A 120 5.20 -9.31 -3.41
C LEU A 120 4.58 -10.59 -2.82
N GLY A 121 3.49 -10.46 -2.07
CA GLY A 121 2.82 -11.57 -1.41
C GLY A 121 2.25 -11.19 -0.05
N THR A 122 1.51 -12.12 0.52
CA THR A 122 0.75 -11.91 1.75
C THR A 122 0.97 -13.05 2.72
N PHE A 123 1.16 -12.72 3.99
CA PHE A 123 1.56 -13.64 5.05
C PHE A 123 0.62 -13.53 6.24
N GLU A 124 0.32 -14.65 6.89
CA GLU A 124 -0.40 -14.61 8.15
C GLU A 124 0.42 -13.85 9.19
N ARG A 125 -0.27 -12.96 9.90
CA ARG A 125 0.31 -12.08 10.90
C ARG A 125 0.36 -12.82 12.23
N SER A 126 1.55 -12.92 12.81
CA SER A 126 1.72 -13.41 14.18
C SER A 126 1.46 -12.29 15.20
N GLU A 127 1.08 -12.69 16.40
CA GLU A 127 0.93 -11.80 17.54
C GLU A 127 2.25 -11.04 17.80
N GLY A 128 2.15 -9.72 18.05
CA GLY A 128 3.30 -8.86 18.29
C GLY A 128 4.05 -8.36 17.05
N THR A 129 3.66 -8.78 15.83
CA THR A 129 4.23 -8.19 14.60
C THR A 129 3.89 -6.69 14.53
N ALA A 130 4.81 -5.83 14.09
CA ALA A 130 4.50 -4.42 13.86
C ALA A 130 3.45 -4.26 12.76
N TRP A 131 2.61 -3.23 12.82
CA TRP A 131 1.57 -3.03 11.82
C TRP A 131 2.09 -2.51 10.49
N ALA A 132 3.18 -1.74 10.53
CA ALA A 132 3.97 -1.34 9.37
C ALA A 132 5.46 -1.52 9.71
N ARG A 133 6.24 -2.03 8.76
CA ARG A 133 7.69 -2.23 8.94
C ARG A 133 8.41 -2.08 7.61
N CYS A 134 9.43 -1.24 7.55
CA CYS A 134 10.37 -1.22 6.44
C CYS A 134 11.44 -2.30 6.66
N VAL A 135 11.44 -3.33 5.83
CA VAL A 135 12.31 -4.51 5.99
C VAL A 135 13.55 -4.45 5.10
N GLY A 136 13.58 -3.53 4.13
CA GLY A 136 14.69 -3.36 3.20
C GLY A 136 14.48 -2.19 2.27
N GLY A 137 15.53 -1.82 1.55
CA GLY A 137 15.48 -0.76 0.55
C GLY A 137 16.87 -0.32 0.14
N ALA A 138 16.92 0.47 -0.93
CA ALA A 138 18.15 1.11 -1.40
C ALA A 138 17.83 2.49 -2.01
N GLY A 139 18.83 3.37 -2.02
CA GLY A 139 18.76 4.69 -2.64
C GLY A 139 17.89 5.70 -1.90
N SER A 140 17.82 6.91 -2.45
CA SER A 140 17.13 8.06 -1.88
C SER A 140 16.51 8.95 -2.96
N ILE A 141 15.25 9.34 -2.77
CA ILE A 141 14.53 10.27 -3.65
C ILE A 141 15.07 11.71 -3.54
N ALA A 142 15.57 12.12 -2.37
CA ALA A 142 16.03 13.48 -2.10
C ALA A 142 17.56 13.64 -2.06
N GLY A 143 18.31 12.73 -2.70
CA GLY A 143 19.79 12.81 -2.73
C GLY A 143 20.51 12.49 -1.41
N GLY A 144 19.86 11.81 -0.47
CA GLY A 144 20.47 11.21 0.72
C GLY A 144 21.21 9.90 0.41
N GLY A 145 22.01 9.42 1.37
CA GLY A 145 22.65 8.11 1.30
C GLY A 145 21.66 6.94 1.47
N GLU A 146 22.19 5.77 1.82
CA GLU A 146 21.38 4.58 2.09
C GLU A 146 20.37 4.79 3.24
N PRO A 147 19.20 4.10 3.21
CA PRO A 147 18.18 4.25 4.23
C PRO A 147 18.65 3.72 5.59
N ASP A 148 18.53 4.54 6.62
CA ASP A 148 18.60 4.08 8.00
C ASP A 148 17.29 3.39 8.39
N LEU A 149 17.25 2.07 8.20
CA LEU A 149 16.06 1.25 8.50
C LEU A 149 15.70 1.29 9.99
N ALA A 150 16.66 1.48 10.90
CA ALA A 150 16.36 1.54 12.33
C ALA A 150 15.63 2.84 12.67
N ALA A 151 16.13 3.97 12.15
CA ALA A 151 15.48 5.27 12.32
C ALA A 151 14.12 5.37 11.61
N ILE A 152 13.98 4.74 10.43
CA ILE A 152 12.70 4.63 9.73
C ILE A 152 11.70 3.84 10.58
N ASN A 153 12.09 2.66 11.06
CA ASN A 153 11.20 1.79 11.81
C ASN A 153 10.81 2.36 13.18
N ALA A 154 11.70 3.08 13.85
CA ALA A 154 11.36 3.81 15.07
C ALA A 154 10.22 4.83 14.82
N ARG A 155 10.25 5.55 13.70
CA ARG A 155 9.17 6.48 13.31
C ARG A 155 7.88 5.74 12.93
N LEU A 156 7.98 4.61 12.24
CA LEU A 156 6.80 3.79 11.92
C LEU A 156 6.11 3.27 13.19
N ASP A 157 6.88 2.92 14.21
CA ASP A 157 6.35 2.46 15.50
C ASP A 157 5.64 3.60 16.28
N GLU A 158 5.87 4.87 15.91
CA GLU A 158 5.16 6.05 16.45
C GLU A 158 3.87 6.39 15.67
N LEU A 159 3.69 5.87 14.45
CA LEU A 159 2.48 6.14 13.68
C LEU A 159 1.25 5.54 14.39
N PRO A 160 0.11 6.24 14.37
CA PRO A 160 -1.09 5.72 15.00
C PRO A 160 -1.49 4.40 14.34
N GLY A 161 -1.64 3.34 15.15
CA GLY A 161 -2.28 2.10 14.69
C GLY A 161 -3.73 2.34 14.23
N ARG A 162 -4.29 1.37 13.50
CA ARG A 162 -5.66 1.41 12.91
C ARG A 162 -6.76 1.90 13.88
N ASP A 163 -6.58 1.77 15.20
CA ASP A 163 -7.58 2.08 16.24
C ASP A 163 -8.01 3.56 16.37
N ARG A 164 -7.62 4.45 15.46
CA ARG A 164 -7.94 5.90 15.57
C ARG A 164 -8.64 6.55 14.37
N HIS A 165 -8.95 5.82 13.31
CA HIS A 165 -9.75 6.37 12.20
C HIS A 165 -11.20 5.85 12.30
N PRO A 166 -12.18 6.71 12.68
CA PRO A 166 -13.59 6.33 12.79
C PRO A 166 -14.21 5.96 11.44
#